data_AF-A0A949LAG3-F1
#
_entry.id   AF-A0A949LAG3-F1
#
_cell.length_a   1.000
_cell.length_b   1.000
_cell.length_c   1.000
_cell.angle_alpha   90.00
_cell.angle_beta   90.00
_cell.angle_gamma   90.00
#
_symmetry.space_group_name_H-M   'P 1'
#
loop_
_entity.id
_entity.type
_entity.pdbx_description
1 polymer ?
#
loop_
_entity_poly.entity_id
_entity_poly.type
_entity_poly.pdbx_seq_one_letter_code
_entity_poly.pdbx_strand_id
1 'polypeptide(L)'
;GCADRPSFVSIKRVMEKLEKSESLAKVIEVQDMHKLKSYEESGDFVVEVYFEQHFLLGLVDAVALTEQVINEGTADGGHAFSNEAVSRSKFIETMLAEKHGRFKQGEFRRRYATLVFRKENDQWAFSKQRDHWKDFDMFYFPENKTLPQ
;
A
#
# COMPACT_ATOMS: atom_id res chain seq x y z
N GLY A 1 0.88 31.92 10.91
CA GLY A 1 0.14 31.34 9.77
C GLY A 1 0.21 29.85 9.90
N CYS A 2 -0.94 29.15 9.88
CA CYS A 2 -0.94 27.68 9.89
C CYS A 2 -0.24 27.21 8.62
N ALA A 3 0.86 26.47 8.74
CA ALA A 3 1.38 25.71 7.61
C ALA A 3 0.34 24.62 7.32
N ASP A 4 -0.31 24.72 6.15
CA ASP A 4 -1.45 23.86 5.81
C ASP A 4 -1.04 22.38 5.88
N ARG A 5 -1.59 21.67 6.88
CA ARG A 5 -1.42 20.23 7.07
C ARG A 5 -1.79 19.48 5.78
N PRO A 6 -1.21 18.30 5.50
CA PRO A 6 -1.59 17.50 4.34
C PRO A 6 -3.11 17.34 4.24
N SER A 7 -3.67 17.80 3.12
CA SER A 7 -5.09 17.61 2.83
C SER A 7 -5.40 16.12 2.65
N PHE A 8 -6.65 15.72 2.87
CA PHE A 8 -7.07 14.35 2.60
C PHE A 8 -6.84 13.94 1.13
N VAL A 9 -7.01 14.87 0.20
CA VAL A 9 -6.71 14.67 -1.22
C VAL A 9 -5.23 14.34 -1.43
N SER A 10 -4.33 15.05 -0.76
CA SER A 10 -2.87 14.79 -0.82
C SER A 10 -2.53 13.41 -0.24
N ILE A 11 -3.17 13.04 0.88
CA ILE A 11 -2.97 11.74 1.54
C ILE A 11 -3.46 10.60 0.63
N LYS A 12 -4.63 10.75 -0.01
CA LYS A 12 -5.16 9.78 -0.98
C LYS A 12 -4.22 9.58 -2.17
N ARG A 13 -3.67 10.67 -2.72
CA ARG A 13 -2.68 10.60 -3.82
C ARG A 13 -1.40 9.87 -3.41
N VAL A 14 -0.93 10.04 -2.17
CA VAL A 14 0.23 9.30 -1.65
C VAL A 14 -0.08 7.81 -1.57
N MET A 15 -1.24 7.44 -1.01
CA MET A 15 -1.68 6.04 -0.95
C MET A 15 -1.78 5.41 -2.33
N GLU A 16 -2.43 6.10 -3.28
CA GLU A 16 -2.50 5.63 -4.66
C GLU A 16 -1.12 5.46 -5.28
N LYS A 17 -0.15 6.35 -5.01
CA LYS A 17 1.22 6.22 -5.52
C LYS A 17 1.98 5.04 -4.90
N LEU A 18 1.79 4.79 -3.60
CA LEU A 18 2.43 3.66 -2.91
C LEU A 18 1.94 2.32 -3.47
N GLU A 19 0.68 2.24 -3.90
CA GLU A 19 0.10 1.06 -4.54
C GLU A 19 0.38 0.99 -6.05
N LYS A 20 0.49 2.14 -6.73
CA LYS A 20 0.77 2.26 -8.17
C LYS A 20 2.24 2.10 -8.56
N SER A 21 3.14 1.65 -7.67
CA SER A 21 4.44 1.16 -8.12
C SER A 21 4.19 0.04 -9.15
N GLU A 22 4.63 0.24 -10.39
CA GLU A 22 3.88 0.00 -11.64
C GLU A 22 3.34 -1.42 -11.94
N SER A 23 3.71 -2.43 -11.17
CA SER A 23 3.20 -3.81 -11.32
C SER A 23 1.95 -4.12 -10.49
N LEU A 24 1.72 -3.42 -9.37
CA LEU A 24 0.68 -3.80 -8.40
C LEU A 24 -0.71 -3.21 -8.71
N ALA A 25 -0.81 -2.12 -9.46
CA ALA A 25 -2.11 -1.53 -9.82
C ALA A 25 -3.02 -2.46 -10.66
N LYS A 26 -2.42 -3.46 -11.31
CA LYS A 26 -3.13 -4.51 -12.05
C LYS A 26 -3.42 -5.76 -11.20
N VAL A 27 -2.84 -5.85 -10.01
CA VAL A 27 -2.97 -6.96 -9.06
C VAL A 27 -3.92 -6.61 -7.92
N ILE A 28 -3.85 -5.38 -7.42
CA ILE A 28 -4.58 -4.91 -6.25
C ILE A 28 -5.22 -3.57 -6.58
N GLU A 29 -6.48 -3.45 -6.25
CA GLU A 29 -7.21 -2.20 -6.26
C GLU A 29 -7.45 -1.72 -4.83
N VAL A 30 -7.17 -0.44 -4.56
CA VAL A 30 -7.50 0.21 -3.29
C VAL A 30 -8.76 1.03 -3.42
N GLN A 31 -9.76 0.71 -2.60
CA GLN A 31 -11.06 1.38 -2.55
C GLN A 31 -11.38 1.87 -1.14
N ASP A 32 -12.43 2.68 -1.02
CA ASP A 32 -13.05 3.10 0.24
C ASP A 32 -12.05 3.52 1.33
N MET A 33 -11.12 4.38 0.93
CA MET A 33 -10.12 4.93 1.82
C MET A 33 -10.74 6.00 2.72
N HIS A 34 -10.49 5.88 4.03
CA HIS A 34 -10.94 6.80 5.05
C HIS A 34 -9.79 7.22 5.96
N LYS A 35 -9.71 8.52 6.28
CA LYS A 35 -8.83 9.02 7.33
C LYS A 35 -9.46 8.71 8.69
N LEU A 36 -8.71 8.04 9.55
CA LEU A 36 -9.15 7.70 10.89
C LEU A 36 -8.73 8.78 11.90
N LYS A 37 -7.44 9.07 11.95
CA LYS A 37 -6.85 10.02 12.91
C LYS A 37 -5.69 10.78 12.27
N SER A 38 -5.38 11.94 12.82
CA SER A 38 -4.10 12.60 12.56
C SER A 38 -3.60 13.33 13.80
N TYR A 39 -2.30 13.36 13.98
CA TYR A 39 -1.65 14.00 15.11
C TYR A 39 -0.22 14.40 14.76
N GLU A 40 0.35 15.32 15.53
CA GLU A 40 1.76 15.70 15.42
C GLU A 40 2.56 14.93 16.47
N GLU A 41 3.72 14.42 16.09
CA GLU A 41 4.62 13.68 16.97
C GLU A 41 6.06 13.96 16.59
N SER A 42 6.82 14.57 17.51
CA SER A 42 8.26 14.84 17.33
C SER A 42 8.60 15.61 16.04
N GLY A 43 7.73 16.54 15.63
CA GLY A 43 7.90 17.34 14.40
C GLY A 43 7.42 16.66 13.11
N ASP A 44 6.98 15.40 13.19
CA ASP A 44 6.28 14.72 12.09
C ASP A 44 4.76 14.93 12.21
N PHE A 45 4.07 14.99 11.08
CA PHE A 45 2.61 14.90 11.01
C PHE A 45 2.22 13.48 10.62
N VAL A 46 1.53 12.79 11.52
CA VAL A 46 1.14 11.39 11.37
C VAL A 46 -0.33 11.30 11.02
N VAL A 47 -0.66 10.45 10.05
CA VAL A 47 -2.02 10.18 9.59
C VAL A 47 -2.27 8.68 9.59
N GLU A 48 -3.34 8.27 10.26
CA GLU A 48 -3.83 6.91 10.28
C GLU A 48 -4.98 6.78 9.27
N VAL A 49 -4.91 5.77 8.40
CA VAL A 49 -5.91 5.54 7.36
C VAL A 49 -6.36 4.09 7.35
N TYR A 50 -7.65 3.91 7.08
CA TYR A 50 -8.27 2.64 6.74
C TYR A 50 -8.58 2.63 5.25
N PHE A 51 -8.52 1.47 4.62
CA PHE A 51 -8.90 1.30 3.23
C PHE A 51 -9.18 -0.17 2.92
N GLU A 52 -9.78 -0.39 1.76
CA GLU A 52 -10.12 -1.71 1.25
C GLU A 52 -9.14 -2.12 0.15
N GLN A 53 -8.58 -3.33 0.25
CA GLN A 53 -7.78 -3.97 -0.79
C GLN A 53 -8.60 -5.06 -1.48
N HIS A 54 -8.76 -4.92 -2.78
CA HIS A 54 -9.42 -5.89 -3.64
C HIS A 54 -8.37 -6.53 -4.56
N PHE A 55 -8.20 -7.84 -4.48
CA PHE A 55 -7.21 -8.56 -5.29
C PHE A 55 -7.81 -8.92 -6.65
N LEU A 56 -7.40 -8.19 -7.68
CA LEU A 56 -7.85 -8.37 -9.06
C LEU A 56 -7.31 -9.67 -9.69
N LEU A 57 -6.15 -10.12 -9.20
CA LEU A 57 -5.45 -11.34 -9.63
C LEU A 57 -5.11 -12.23 -8.43
N GLY A 58 -5.00 -13.54 -8.68
CA GLY A 58 -4.45 -14.47 -7.69
C GLY A 58 -2.92 -14.38 -7.62
N LEU A 59 -2.32 -14.92 -6.56
CA LEU A 59 -0.87 -14.86 -6.36
C LEU A 59 -0.05 -15.38 -7.55
N VAL A 60 -0.49 -16.49 -8.17
CA VAL A 60 0.18 -17.07 -9.35
C VAL A 60 0.17 -16.12 -10.55
N ASP A 61 -0.98 -15.53 -10.86
CA ASP A 61 -1.11 -14.59 -11.98
C ASP A 61 -0.39 -13.27 -11.69
N ALA A 62 -0.35 -12.85 -10.43
CA ALA A 62 0.42 -11.69 -9.98
C ALA A 62 1.93 -11.89 -10.14
N VAL A 63 2.44 -13.11 -9.87
CA VAL A 63 3.83 -13.48 -10.14
C VAL A 63 4.12 -13.39 -11.63
N ALA A 64 3.30 -14.03 -12.47
CA ALA A 64 3.48 -14.02 -13.93
C ALA A 64 3.46 -12.60 -14.51
N LEU A 65 2.55 -11.75 -14.04
CA LEU A 65 2.47 -10.35 -14.46
C LEU A 65 3.71 -9.56 -14.02
N THR A 66 4.19 -9.77 -12.79
CA THR A 66 5.38 -9.10 -12.27
C THR A 66 6.62 -9.53 -13.06
N GLU A 67 6.74 -10.81 -13.41
CA GLU A 67 7.80 -11.32 -14.27
C GLU A 67 7.78 -10.69 -15.67
N GLN A 68 6.60 -10.60 -16.28
CA GLN A 68 6.41 -9.95 -17.57
C GLN A 68 6.89 -8.49 -17.52
N VAL A 69 6.44 -7.71 -16.52
CA VAL A 69 6.84 -6.30 -16.38
C VAL A 69 8.35 -6.15 -16.23
N ILE A 70 8.99 -6.98 -15.41
CA ILE A 70 10.44 -6.91 -15.23
C ILE A 70 11.14 -7.28 -16.55
N ASN A 71 10.69 -8.33 -17.25
CA ASN A 71 11.29 -8.76 -18.52
C ASN A 71 11.12 -7.71 -19.64
N GLU A 72 9.97 -7.03 -19.71
CA GLU A 72 9.73 -5.90 -20.62
C GLU A 72 10.67 -4.73 -20.29
N GLY A 73 10.97 -4.50 -19.00
CA GLY A 73 11.98 -3.52 -18.56
C GLY A 73 13.44 -3.93 -18.81
N THR A 74 13.70 -5.19 -19.21
CA THR A 74 15.06 -5.72 -19.47
C THR A 74 15.31 -5.98 -20.96
N ALA A 75 14.40 -5.57 -21.84
CA ALA A 75 14.42 -5.87 -23.28
C ALA A 75 15.57 -5.24 -24.09
N ASP A 76 16.51 -4.54 -23.45
CA ASP A 76 17.74 -4.02 -24.09
C ASP A 76 18.97 -4.94 -23.95
N GLY A 77 18.85 -6.15 -23.38
CA GLY A 77 19.98 -7.07 -23.27
C GLY A 77 19.57 -8.52 -23.06
N GLY A 78 19.57 -9.29 -24.14
CA GLY A 78 19.18 -10.69 -24.11
C GLY A 78 20.06 -11.58 -23.23
N HIS A 79 19.44 -12.56 -22.57
CA HIS A 79 19.79 -13.98 -22.67
C HIS A 79 18.81 -14.82 -21.83
N ALA A 80 18.43 -15.96 -22.37
CA ALA A 80 17.54 -16.93 -21.75
C ALA A 80 18.20 -17.63 -20.55
N PHE A 81 17.55 -17.60 -19.39
CA PHE A 81 17.86 -18.48 -18.25
C PHE A 81 16.58 -19.17 -17.76
N SER A 82 16.35 -20.39 -18.24
CA SER A 82 15.19 -21.21 -17.83
C SER A 82 15.32 -21.78 -16.41
N ASN A 83 16.53 -21.88 -15.85
CA ASN A 83 16.74 -22.30 -14.46
C ASN A 83 16.74 -21.13 -13.45
N GLU A 84 17.05 -19.91 -13.88
CA GLU A 84 16.85 -18.72 -13.04
C GLU A 84 15.37 -18.34 -12.96
N ALA A 85 14.58 -18.65 -13.98
CA ALA A 85 13.15 -18.37 -14.02
C ALA A 85 12.39 -18.99 -12.83
N VAL A 86 12.58 -20.29 -12.54
CA VAL A 86 11.88 -20.96 -11.42
C VAL A 86 12.31 -20.39 -10.06
N SER A 87 13.59 -20.04 -9.91
CA SER A 87 14.11 -19.38 -8.70
C SER A 87 13.51 -17.98 -8.53
N ARG A 88 13.38 -17.24 -9.64
CA ARG A 88 12.84 -15.89 -9.71
C ARG A 88 11.33 -15.85 -9.48
N SER A 89 10.54 -16.77 -10.05
CA SER A 89 9.10 -16.87 -9.80
C SER A 89 8.85 -17.11 -8.31
N LYS A 90 9.60 -18.03 -7.70
CA LYS A 90 9.48 -18.33 -6.27
C LYS A 90 9.93 -17.16 -5.38
N PHE A 91 10.95 -16.43 -5.80
CA PHE A 91 11.37 -15.19 -5.13
C PHE A 91 10.30 -14.12 -5.20
N ILE A 92 9.71 -13.88 -6.37
CA ILE A 92 8.62 -12.92 -6.57
C ILE A 92 7.38 -13.33 -5.77
N GLU A 93 7.02 -14.62 -5.79
CA GLU A 93 5.93 -15.17 -5.00
C GLU A 93 6.14 -14.91 -3.51
N THR A 94 7.36 -15.17 -3.00
CA THR A 94 7.72 -14.95 -1.60
C THR A 94 7.62 -13.48 -1.25
N MET A 95 8.19 -12.58 -2.06
CA MET A 95 8.12 -11.14 -1.85
C MET A 95 6.67 -10.62 -1.83
N LEU A 96 5.83 -11.07 -2.76
CA LEU A 96 4.41 -10.71 -2.80
C LEU A 96 3.65 -11.24 -1.58
N ALA A 97 3.92 -12.50 -1.19
CA ALA A 97 3.28 -13.13 -0.05
C ALA A 97 3.74 -12.53 1.30
N GLU A 98 5.01 -12.11 1.43
CA GLU A 98 5.50 -11.42 2.63
C GLU A 98 4.86 -10.02 2.76
N LYS A 99 4.74 -9.30 1.64
CA LYS A 99 4.22 -7.93 1.63
C LYS A 99 2.69 -7.86 1.78
N HIS A 100 1.97 -8.80 1.16
CA HIS A 100 0.51 -8.76 1.08
C HIS A 100 -0.18 -9.97 1.73
N GLY A 101 0.55 -10.94 2.27
CA GLY A 101 0.00 -12.25 2.63
C GLY A 101 -0.28 -13.10 1.39
N ARG A 102 -0.55 -14.39 1.54
CA ARG A 102 -1.06 -15.21 0.42
C ARG A 102 -2.48 -14.81 0.10
N PHE A 103 -2.79 -14.53 -1.17
CA PHE A 103 -4.11 -14.06 -1.61
C PHE A 103 -4.63 -14.83 -2.83
N LYS A 104 -5.96 -14.80 -3.02
CA LYS A 104 -6.65 -15.30 -4.21
C LYS A 104 -7.30 -14.17 -4.99
N GLN A 105 -7.60 -14.43 -6.26
CA GLN A 105 -8.40 -13.52 -7.06
C GLN A 105 -9.78 -13.30 -6.42
N GLY A 106 -10.26 -12.07 -6.42
CA GLY A 106 -11.52 -11.65 -5.82
C GLY A 106 -11.47 -11.60 -4.29
N GLU A 107 -10.31 -11.86 -3.69
CA GLU A 107 -10.17 -11.72 -2.25
C GLU A 107 -10.25 -10.24 -1.86
N PHE A 108 -10.83 -10.02 -0.69
CA PHE A 108 -11.08 -8.72 -0.12
C PHE A 108 -10.42 -8.63 1.25
N ARG A 109 -9.72 -7.52 1.51
CA ARG A 109 -9.13 -7.25 2.82
C ARG A 109 -9.31 -5.82 3.25
N ARG A 110 -9.59 -5.68 4.54
CA ARG A 110 -9.61 -4.42 5.26
C ARG A 110 -8.23 -4.16 5.83
N ARG A 111 -7.65 -3.01 5.50
CA ARG A 111 -6.27 -2.69 5.87
C ARG A 111 -6.17 -1.34 6.56
N TYR A 112 -5.08 -1.23 7.30
CA TYR A 112 -4.69 -0.05 8.02
C TYR A 112 -3.26 0.36 7.67
N ALA A 113 -3.04 1.67 7.55
CA ALA A 113 -1.71 2.23 7.36
C ALA A 113 -1.50 3.52 8.16
N THR A 114 -0.27 3.67 8.65
CA THR A 114 0.20 4.89 9.31
C THR A 114 1.17 5.60 8.37
N LEU A 115 0.75 6.77 7.87
CA LEU A 115 1.51 7.62 6.96
C LEU A 115 2.14 8.77 7.73
N VAL A 116 3.42 9.02 7.47
CA VAL A 116 4.20 10.07 8.13
C VAL A 116 4.58 11.12 7.12
N PHE A 117 4.33 12.36 7.48
CA PHE A 117 4.70 13.53 6.70
C PHE A 117 5.71 14.35 7.50
N ARG A 118 6.72 14.88 6.83
CA ARG A 118 7.71 15.77 7.42
C ARG A 118 7.64 17.12 6.74
N LYS A 119 7.82 18.18 7.53
CA LYS A 119 7.83 19.54 7.01
C LYS A 119 9.20 19.84 6.39
N GLU A 120 9.23 20.13 5.10
CA GLU A 120 10.40 20.48 4.30
C GLU A 120 10.10 21.78 3.55
N ASN A 121 10.95 22.80 3.70
CA ASN A 121 10.77 24.10 3.02
C ASN A 121 9.35 24.69 3.17
N ASP A 122 8.83 24.68 4.39
CA ASP A 122 7.47 25.09 4.73
C ASP A 122 6.31 24.27 4.16
N GLN A 123 6.60 23.15 3.49
CA GLN A 123 5.61 22.23 2.92
C GLN A 123 5.67 20.86 3.60
N TRP A 124 4.53 20.21 3.79
CA TRP A 124 4.51 18.84 4.30
C TRP A 124 4.71 17.85 3.15
N ALA A 125 5.81 17.10 3.19
CA ALA A 125 6.14 16.05 2.24
C ALA A 125 5.92 14.67 2.88
N PHE A 126 5.51 13.68 2.07
CA PHE A 126 5.44 12.30 2.53
C PHE A 126 6.86 11.81 2.85
N SER A 127 7.06 11.31 4.06
CA SER A 127 8.34 10.81 4.53
C SER A 127 8.39 9.29 4.49
N LYS A 128 7.45 8.60 5.16
CA LYS A 128 7.44 7.14 5.25
C LYS A 128 6.09 6.58 5.68
N GLN A 129 5.92 5.28 5.46
CA GLN A 129 4.90 4.45 6.10
C GLN A 129 5.52 3.76 7.32
N ARG A 130 4.91 3.87 8.52
CA ARG A 130 5.47 3.31 9.77
C ARG A 130 5.13 1.83 9.99
N ASP A 131 3.96 1.40 9.52
CA ASP A 131 3.48 0.01 9.62
C ASP A 131 3.11 -0.49 8.23
N HIS A 132 3.68 -1.64 7.83
CA HIS A 132 3.17 -2.40 6.67
C HIS A 132 1.76 -2.90 6.96
N TRP A 133 0.98 -3.06 5.89
CA TRP A 133 -0.46 -3.33 5.89
C TRP A 133 -0.88 -4.30 6.98
N LYS A 134 -1.42 -3.76 8.08
CA LYS A 134 -2.00 -4.59 9.15
C LYS A 134 -3.42 -4.93 8.73
N ASP A 135 -3.83 -6.18 8.96
CA ASP A 135 -5.25 -6.53 8.89
C ASP A 135 -5.99 -5.64 9.86
N PHE A 136 -6.96 -4.91 9.33
CA PHE A 136 -7.76 -4.00 10.11
C PHE A 136 -8.97 -4.74 10.63
N ASP A 137 -8.91 -5.12 11.91
CA ASP A 137 -10.08 -5.56 12.63
C ASP A 137 -10.91 -4.33 13.03
N MET A 138 -12.19 -4.32 12.68
CA MET A 138 -13.09 -3.18 12.91
C MET A 138 -13.26 -2.86 14.41
N PHE A 139 -12.90 -3.78 15.31
CA PHE A 139 -12.89 -3.55 16.76
C PHE A 139 -11.81 -2.55 17.24
N TYR A 140 -10.94 -2.04 16.36
CA TYR A 140 -9.92 -1.05 16.71
C TYR A 140 -10.50 0.31 17.12
N PHE A 141 -11.75 0.60 16.77
CA PHE A 141 -12.48 1.71 17.39
C PHE A 141 -13.19 1.19 18.64
N PRO A 142 -12.90 1.71 19.85
CA PRO A 142 -13.86 1.54 20.94
C PRO A 142 -15.17 2.10 20.39
N GLU A 143 -16.21 1.26 20.36
CA GLU A 143 -17.56 1.68 20.02
C GLU A 143 -17.79 3.03 20.68
N ASN A 144 -18.18 4.03 19.89
CA ASN A 144 -18.75 5.25 20.43
C ASN A 144 -19.83 4.78 21.40
N LYS A 145 -19.51 4.77 22.70
CA LYS A 145 -20.50 4.77 23.76
C LYS A 145 -21.35 5.99 23.43
N THR A 146 -22.51 5.70 22.88
CA THR A 146 -23.65 6.59 22.71
C THR A 146 -23.53 7.79 23.63
N LEU A 147 -23.31 8.98 23.07
CA LEU A 147 -23.60 10.21 23.77
C LEU A 147 -25.07 10.14 24.19
N PRO A 148 -25.41 10.29 25.49
CA PRO A 148 -26.79 10.34 25.90
C PRO A 148 -27.46 11.53 25.22
N GLN A 149 -28.64 11.30 24.65
CA GLN A 149 -29.57 12.38 24.31
C GLN A 149 -30.03 13.09 25.58
#